data_AF-A0A3D1IIF8-F1
#
_entry.id   AF-A0A3D1IIF8-F1
#
_cell.length_a   1.000
_cell.length_b   1.000
_cell.length_c   1.000
_cell.angle_alpha   90.00
_cell.angle_beta   90.00
_cell.angle_gamma   90.00
#
_symmetry.space_group_name_H-M   'P 1'
#
loop_
_entity.id
_entity.type
_entity.pdbx_description
1 polymer ?
#
loop_
_entity_poly.entity_id
_entity_poly.type
_entity_poly.pdbx_seq_one_letter_code
_entity_poly.pdbx_strand_id
1 'polypeptide(L)' 'MKTIGRYPLVVACAVTITLTPLVAAAQAPRTPWGDPDLGGLFDYSSVTPMQRPQDLADQEFLTEEQAAALEQAAVDRD' A
#
# COMPACT_ATOMS: atom_id res chain seq x y z
N MET A 1 -46.95 23.52 22.59
CA MET A 1 -46.55 24.01 21.25
C MET A 1 -45.07 23.69 21.08
N LYS A 2 -44.71 22.80 20.15
CA LYS A 2 -43.41 22.12 20.08
C LYS A 2 -42.28 23.04 19.57
N THR A 3 -41.15 23.09 20.28
CA THR A 3 -39.90 23.82 19.99
C THR A 3 -39.04 23.15 18.90
N ILE A 4 -39.61 22.91 17.71
CA ILE A 4 -39.00 22.13 16.62
C ILE A 4 -37.81 22.84 15.92
N GLY A 5 -37.57 24.13 16.16
CA GLY A 5 -36.61 24.93 15.37
C GLY A 5 -35.13 24.89 15.77
N ARG A 6 -34.73 24.25 16.89
CA ARG A 6 -33.33 24.29 17.39
C ARG A 6 -32.51 23.02 17.15
N TYR A 7 -33.18 21.90 16.87
CA TYR A 7 -32.54 20.60 16.66
C TYR A 7 -31.96 20.34 15.25
N PRO A 8 -32.53 20.85 14.13
CA PRO A 8 -31.94 20.55 12.81
C PRO A 8 -30.59 21.23 12.61
N LEU A 9 -30.35 22.39 13.26
CA LEU A 9 -29.08 23.12 13.19
C LEU A 9 -27.96 22.39 13.97
N VAL A 10 -28.26 21.89 15.18
CA VAL A 10 -27.27 21.19 16.01
C VAL A 10 -26.87 19.86 15.38
N VAL A 11 -27.83 19.13 14.79
CA VAL A 11 -27.56 17.90 14.06
C VAL A 11 -26.78 18.16 12.77
N ALA A 12 -27.11 19.22 12.01
CA ALA A 12 -26.36 19.60 10.81
C ALA A 12 -24.91 20.02 11.11
N CYS A 13 -24.67 20.73 12.22
CA CYS A 13 -23.32 21.05 12.69
C CYS A 13 -22.56 19.80 13.16
N ALA A 14 -23.21 18.87 13.87
CA ALA A 14 -22.57 17.64 14.33
C ALA A 14 -22.15 16.71 13.17
N VAL A 15 -22.96 16.64 12.11
CA VAL A 15 -22.64 15.86 10.89
C VAL A 15 -21.48 16.48 10.10
N THR A 16 -21.37 17.81 10.05
CA THR A 16 -20.26 18.48 9.34
C THR A 16 -18.92 18.37 10.09
N ILE A 17 -18.95 18.35 11.43
CA ILE A 17 -17.75 18.21 12.27
C ILE A 17 -17.11 16.82 12.18
N THR A 18 -17.89 15.76 11.93
CA THR A 18 -17.36 14.38 11.84
C THR A 18 -16.93 13.99 10.42
N LEU A 19 -17.54 14.56 9.37
CA LEU A 19 -17.24 14.17 7.99
C LEU A 19 -15.96 14.79 7.42
N THR A 20 -15.57 15.98 7.90
CA THR A 20 -14.37 16.70 7.42
C THR A 20 -13.05 15.96 7.65
N PRO A 21 -12.75 15.41 8.85
CA PRO A 21 -11.49 14.69 9.07
C PRO A 21 -11.39 13.39 8.25
N LEU A 22 -12.52 12.76 7.90
CA LEU A 22 -12.54 11.52 7.11
C LEU A 22 -12.11 11.76 5.65
N VAL A 23 -12.51 12.89 5.06
CA VAL A 23 -12.13 13.24 3.67
C VAL A 23 -10.66 13.63 3.59
N ALA A 24 -10.14 14.37 4.57
CA ALA A 24 -8.73 14.76 4.61
C ALA A 24 -7.79 13.55 4.74
N ALA A 25 -8.18 12.53 5.51
CA ALA A 25 -7.42 11.29 5.64
C ALA A 25 -7.45 10.41 4.37
N ALA A 26 -8.41 10.62 3.48
CA ALA A 26 -8.55 9.85 2.23
C ALA A 26 -7.75 10.43 1.05
N GLN A 27 -7.09 11.58 1.20
CA GLN A 27 -6.32 12.20 0.12
C GLN A 27 -4.88 11.69 0.12
N ALA A 28 -4.46 11.04 -0.97
CA ALA A 28 -3.07 10.65 -1.15
C ALA A 28 -2.15 11.90 -1.17
N PRO A 29 -0.97 11.84 -0.55
CA PRO A 29 0.02 12.91 -0.63
C PRO A 29 0.37 13.19 -2.10
N ARG A 30 0.69 14.44 -2.42
CA ARG A 30 1.00 14.87 -3.79
C ARG A 30 2.33 15.61 -3.83
N THR A 31 3.04 15.46 -4.94
CA THR A 31 4.25 16.22 -5.24
C THR A 31 3.92 17.69 -5.55
N PRO A 32 4.89 18.63 -5.48
CA PRO A 32 4.69 20.03 -5.87
C PRO A 32 4.21 20.25 -7.30
N TRP A 33 4.40 19.24 -8.18
CA TRP A 33 3.97 19.27 -9.58
C TRP A 33 2.63 18.58 -9.83
N GLY A 34 1.95 18.08 -8.78
CA GLY A 34 0.56 17.62 -8.81
C GLY A 34 0.35 16.10 -8.89
N ASP A 35 1.42 15.32 -9.07
CA ASP A 35 1.35 13.86 -9.14
C ASP A 35 1.21 13.21 -7.75
N PRO A 36 0.60 12.01 -7.65
CA PRO A 36 0.63 11.23 -6.41
C PRO A 36 2.07 11.02 -5.95
N ASP A 37 2.33 11.31 -4.67
CA ASP A 37 3.63 11.08 -4.06
C ASP A 37 3.77 9.61 -3.66
N LEU A 38 4.69 8.92 -4.32
CA LEU A 38 5.00 7.51 -4.07
C LEU A 38 6.29 7.37 -3.23
N GLY A 39 6.83 8.42 -2.62
CA GLY A 39 8.11 8.42 -1.90
C GLY A 39 8.13 7.72 -0.52
N GLY A 40 7.40 6.61 -0.34
CA GLY A 40 7.34 5.86 0.92
C GLY A 40 8.56 4.95 1.18
N LEU A 41 8.51 4.19 2.28
CA LEU A 41 9.44 3.10 2.52
C LEU A 41 9.04 1.90 1.65
N PHE A 42 9.90 1.53 0.71
CA PHE A 42 9.76 0.31 -0.07
C PHE A 42 10.66 -0.78 0.51
N ASP A 43 10.10 -1.96 0.72
CA ASP A 43 10.87 -3.16 1.04
C ASP A 43 11.44 -3.78 -0.26
N TYR A 44 12.59 -4.45 -0.16
CA TYR A 44 13.35 -5.00 -1.29
C TYR A 44 13.36 -6.53 -1.32
N SER A 45 12.35 -7.18 -0.74
CA SER A 45 12.20 -8.64 -0.64
C SER A 45 11.85 -9.32 -1.98
N SER A 46 12.76 -9.25 -2.94
CA SER A 46 12.67 -10.05 -4.17
C SER A 46 13.31 -11.43 -3.99
N VAL A 47 12.65 -12.46 -4.52
CA VAL A 47 13.21 -13.82 -4.63
C VAL A 47 14.35 -13.86 -5.64
N THR A 48 14.22 -13.10 -6.73
CA THR A 48 15.17 -13.12 -7.85
C THR A 48 16.30 -12.10 -7.60
N PRO A 49 17.56 -12.55 -7.49
CA PRO A 49 18.67 -11.63 -7.30
C PRO A 49 18.88 -10.76 -8.55
N MET A 50 19.38 -9.54 -8.33
CA MET A 50 19.65 -8.56 -9.40
C MET A 50 20.76 -9.03 -10.37
N GLN A 51 21.65 -9.90 -9.90
CA GLN A 51 22.72 -10.51 -10.69
C GLN A 51 22.54 -12.02 -10.69
N ARG A 52 22.84 -12.65 -11.84
CA ARG A 52 22.82 -14.11 -11.96
C ARG A 52 23.84 -14.72 -10.98
N PRO A 53 23.43 -15.68 -10.13
CA PRO A 53 24.36 -16.42 -9.27
C PRO A 53 25.44 -17.12 -10.10
N GLN A 54 26.68 -17.13 -9.60
CA GLN A 54 27.81 -17.74 -10.31
C GLN A 54 27.59 -19.24 -10.55
N ASP A 55 26.96 -19.93 -9.60
CA ASP A 55 26.65 -21.36 -9.69
C ASP A 55 25.64 -21.69 -10.80
N LEU A 56 24.89 -20.67 -11.28
CA LEU A 56 23.92 -20.79 -12.35
C LEU A 56 24.40 -20.11 -13.65
N ALA A 57 25.68 -19.72 -13.76
CA ALA A 57 26.18 -18.91 -14.87
C ALA A 57 25.95 -19.55 -16.25
N ASP A 58 26.23 -20.85 -16.36
CA ASP A 58 26.11 -21.65 -17.59
C ASP A 58 24.74 -22.34 -17.72
N GLN A 59 23.85 -22.19 -16.73
CA GLN A 59 22.52 -22.78 -16.74
C GLN A 59 21.51 -21.78 -17.34
N GLU A 60 20.99 -22.11 -18.53
CA GLU A 60 20.05 -21.26 -19.24
C GLU A 60 18.64 -21.30 -18.63
N PHE A 61 18.20 -22.48 -18.17
CA PHE A 61 16.86 -22.70 -17.62
C PHE A 61 16.91 -23.52 -16.34
N LEU A 62 16.06 -23.17 -15.38
CA LEU A 62 15.74 -24.02 -14.23
C LEU A 62 14.73 -25.09 -14.64
N THR A 63 14.78 -26.25 -14.01
CA THR A 63 13.65 -27.18 -14.05
C THR A 63 12.52 -26.66 -13.16
N GLU A 64 11.31 -27.19 -13.35
CA GLU A 64 10.15 -26.80 -12.53
C GLU A 64 10.40 -27.07 -11.03
N GLU A 65 11.04 -28.19 -10.71
CA GLU A 65 11.38 -28.56 -9.34
C GLU A 65 12.40 -27.61 -8.72
N GLN A 66 13.39 -27.16 -9.50
CA GLN A 66 14.40 -26.21 -9.04
C GLN A 66 13.78 -24.82 -8.77
N ALA A 67 12.88 -24.37 -9.65
CA ALA A 67 12.17 -23.11 -9.45
C ALA A 67 11.29 -23.17 -8.19
N ALA A 68 10.52 -24.25 -8.02
CA ALA A 68 9.70 -24.47 -6.83
C ALA A 68 10.52 -24.50 -5.54
N ALA A 69 11.72 -25.10 -5.57
CA ALA A 69 12.61 -25.10 -4.41
C ALA A 69 13.12 -23.70 -4.03
N LEU A 70 13.42 -22.84 -5.01
CA LEU A 70 13.84 -21.46 -4.76
C LEU A 70 12.70 -20.61 -4.17
N GLU A 71 11.48 -20.79 -4.69
CA GLU A 71 10.28 -20.13 -4.16
C GLU A 71 10.00 -20.56 -2.71
N GLN A 72 10.08 -21.87 -2.42
CA GLN A 72 9.89 -22.38 -1.07
C GLN A 72 10.97 -21.87 -0.11
N ALA A 73 12.24 -21.87 -0.53
CA ALA A 73 13.34 -21.35 0.28
C ALA A 73 13.19 -19.86 0.59
N ALA A 74 12.57 -19.08 -0.29
CA ALA A 74 12.26 -17.68 -0.02
C ALA A 74 11.16 -17.53 1.03
N VAL A 75 10.11 -18.35 0.97
CA VAL A 75 9.05 -18.40 1.99
C VAL A 75 9.61 -18.79 3.36
N ASP A 76 10.54 -19.75 3.41
CA ASP A 76 11.10 -20.24 4.67
C ASP A 76 12.07 -19.25 5.35
N ARG A 77 12.54 -18.21 4.63
CA ARG A 77 13.47 -17.20 5.14
C ARG A 77 12.78 -16.07 5.91
N ASP A 78 11.51 -15.83 5.63
CA ASP A 78 10.68 -14.76 6.22
C ASP A 78 10.00 -15.22 7.52
#